data_AF-A0A1C9CHU0-F1
#
_entry.id   AF-A0A1C9CHU0-F1
#
_cell.length_a   1.000
_cell.length_b   1.000
_cell.length_c   1.000
_cell.angle_alpha   90.00
_cell.angle_beta   90.00
_cell.angle_gamma   90.00
#
_symmetry.space_group_name_H-M   'P 1'
#
loop_
_entity.id
_entity.type
_entity.pdbx_description
1 polymer ?
#
loop_
_entity_poly.entity_id
_entity_poly.type
_entity_poly.pdbx_seq_one_letter_code
_entity_poly.pdbx_strand_id
1 'polypeptide(L)'
;MYTYLHKIFNKYMIKIINFKEIKPILIAISGGQDSLSLVKLIQDFQKNHSINIQYIYIDHQWKKDSKYQIKHLINYINSNQNKIFIYQIKKITFSELEARQIRYQILIKHALKNKINKILTAHTQTDQIETFLQQLIRGSTIDGSTSLTFYRKLNKDIALYRPLIRIKRIDIHWFCRKFCLPVWSDITNYNYKINRNKLRNELIPYLSHYYISNIEKNIYSFIQKSKIDNEYIKQNTIKLYLFSRHQKNIALNIKLIKKQHLSLQQRTLQIFFYHNFNKLLNRDSLFKIINLIQQNQIYTNKIKWEHLTININNYWIYIN
;
A
#
# COMPACT_ATOMS: atom_id res chain seq x y z
N MET A 1 14.63 -26.21 10.84
CA MET A 1 13.33 -26.48 11.48
C MET A 1 12.24 -25.77 10.69
N TYR A 2 11.24 -26.50 10.20
CA TYR A 2 10.17 -25.94 9.37
C TYR A 2 8.94 -25.63 10.25
N THR A 3 8.25 -24.51 10.02
CA THR A 3 7.08 -24.09 10.82
C THR A 3 5.90 -23.75 9.92
N TYR A 4 4.71 -23.54 10.49
CA TYR A 4 3.55 -23.16 9.68
C TYR A 4 3.73 -21.79 8.99
N LEU A 5 4.53 -20.87 9.56
CA LEU A 5 4.88 -19.61 8.88
C LEU A 5 5.66 -19.88 7.59
N HIS A 6 6.56 -20.87 7.57
CA HIS A 6 7.23 -21.27 6.34
C HIS A 6 6.23 -21.78 5.30
N LYS A 7 5.24 -22.60 5.72
CA LYS A 7 4.19 -23.09 4.81
C LYS A 7 3.40 -21.95 4.16
N ILE A 8 2.96 -20.98 4.97
CA ILE A 8 2.23 -19.80 4.47
C ILE A 8 3.13 -18.96 3.57
N PHE A 9 4.35 -18.68 4.01
CA PHE A 9 5.33 -17.86 3.29
C PHE A 9 5.68 -18.46 1.92
N ASN A 10 6.04 -19.74 1.88
CA ASN A 10 6.40 -20.46 0.66
C ASN A 10 5.26 -20.42 -0.37
N LYS A 11 4.01 -20.62 0.08
CA LYS A 11 2.82 -20.51 -0.78
C LYS A 11 2.71 -19.16 -1.47
N TYR A 12 3.12 -18.08 -0.81
CA TYR A 12 3.15 -16.74 -1.42
C TYR A 12 4.39 -16.51 -2.27
N MET A 13 5.55 -16.97 -1.83
CA MET A 13 6.81 -16.79 -2.57
C MET A 13 6.78 -17.47 -3.93
N ILE A 14 6.20 -18.67 -4.04
CA ILE A 14 6.02 -19.36 -5.31
C ILE A 14 5.18 -18.54 -6.30
N LYS A 15 4.24 -17.71 -5.83
CA LYS A 15 3.46 -16.80 -6.70
C LYS A 15 4.22 -15.54 -7.10
N ILE A 16 5.24 -15.16 -6.33
CA ILE A 16 6.06 -13.96 -6.57
C ILE A 16 7.18 -14.29 -7.53
N ILE A 17 7.82 -15.45 -7.36
CA ILE A 17 9.00 -15.84 -8.12
C ILE A 17 8.58 -16.35 -9.50
N ASN A 18 9.26 -15.84 -10.52
CA ASN A 18 9.24 -16.45 -11.84
C ASN A 18 10.54 -17.24 -11.99
N PHE A 19 10.48 -18.57 -11.86
CA PHE A 19 11.67 -19.42 -11.95
C PHE A 19 12.34 -19.41 -13.33
N LYS A 20 11.67 -18.91 -14.38
CA LYS A 20 12.25 -18.75 -15.72
C LYS A 20 13.12 -17.49 -15.87
N GLU A 21 12.94 -16.49 -15.00
CA GLU A 21 13.75 -15.26 -15.00
C GLU A 21 14.46 -15.08 -13.65
N ILE A 22 15.77 -15.31 -13.63
CA ILE A 22 16.60 -15.14 -12.43
C ILE A 22 16.96 -13.65 -12.29
N LYS A 23 15.97 -12.82 -11.92
CA LYS A 23 16.19 -11.41 -11.53
C LYS A 23 16.31 -11.31 -10.01
N PRO A 24 17.21 -10.45 -9.50
CA PRO A 24 17.31 -10.22 -8.06
C PRO A 24 16.01 -9.68 -7.48
N ILE A 25 15.73 -10.04 -6.22
CA ILE A 25 14.58 -9.57 -5.44
C ILE A 25 15.11 -8.65 -4.34
N LEU A 26 14.54 -7.44 -4.25
CA LEU A 26 14.92 -6.48 -3.21
C LEU A 26 14.03 -6.64 -1.98
N ILE A 27 14.62 -6.71 -0.79
CA ILE A 27 13.90 -6.79 0.49
C ILE A 27 14.16 -5.51 1.27
N ALA A 28 13.10 -4.74 1.48
CA ALA A 28 13.16 -3.55 2.32
C ALA A 28 12.99 -3.94 3.79
N ILE A 29 14.02 -3.70 4.59
CA ILE A 29 14.08 -4.06 6.01
C ILE A 29 14.13 -2.82 6.91
N SER A 30 13.68 -2.98 8.16
CA SER A 30 13.74 -1.93 9.19
C SER A 30 14.52 -2.34 10.45
N GLY A 31 14.82 -3.63 10.62
CA GLY A 31 15.43 -4.18 11.86
C GLY A 31 14.44 -4.58 12.94
N GLY A 32 13.16 -4.26 12.78
CA GLY A 32 12.09 -4.75 13.66
C GLY A 32 11.75 -6.23 13.42
N GLN A 33 10.95 -6.80 14.32
CA GLN A 33 10.54 -8.20 14.33
C GLN A 33 10.00 -8.72 13.00
N ASP A 34 9.10 -7.97 12.34
CA ASP A 34 8.49 -8.39 11.08
C ASP A 34 9.55 -8.49 9.98
N SER A 35 10.46 -7.52 9.93
CA SER A 35 11.53 -7.47 8.94
C SER A 35 12.55 -8.58 9.11
N LEU A 36 12.93 -8.91 10.34
CA LEU A 36 13.86 -10.02 10.60
C LEU A 36 13.18 -11.39 10.39
N SER A 37 11.89 -11.50 10.70
CA SER A 37 11.12 -12.69 10.34
C SER A 37 11.08 -12.90 8.84
N LEU A 38 10.88 -11.83 8.05
CA LEU A 38 10.94 -11.89 6.60
C LEU A 38 12.32 -12.33 6.10
N VAL A 39 13.39 -11.74 6.64
CA VAL A 39 14.78 -12.11 6.32
C VAL A 39 14.99 -13.61 6.55
N LYS A 40 14.64 -14.10 7.75
CA LYS A 40 14.82 -15.51 8.10
C LYS A 40 14.02 -16.45 7.20
N LEU A 41 12.75 -16.13 6.93
CA LEU A 41 11.90 -16.91 6.05
C LEU A 41 12.45 -16.98 4.61
N ILE A 42 13.04 -15.88 4.12
CA ILE A 42 13.68 -15.84 2.80
C ILE A 42 14.96 -16.66 2.78
N GLN A 43 15.80 -16.56 3.80
CA GLN A 43 17.03 -17.35 3.90
C GLN A 43 16.73 -18.85 3.92
N ASP A 44 15.70 -19.26 4.68
CA ASP A 44 15.31 -20.67 4.71
C ASP A 44 14.64 -21.10 3.39
N PHE A 45 13.97 -20.20 2.68
CA PHE A 45 13.46 -20.46 1.33
C PHE A 45 14.58 -20.60 0.29
N GLN A 46 15.64 -19.80 0.39
CA GLN A 46 16.82 -19.85 -0.50
C GLN A 46 17.54 -21.20 -0.46
N LYS A 47 17.49 -21.94 0.65
CA LYS A 47 18.12 -23.27 0.77
C LYS A 47 17.59 -24.28 -0.26
N ASN A 48 16.33 -24.13 -0.67
CA ASN A 48 15.66 -25.05 -1.59
C ASN A 48 15.39 -24.42 -2.97
N HIS A 49 15.73 -23.15 -3.15
CA HIS A 49 15.41 -22.40 -4.36
C HIS A 49 16.52 -21.41 -4.72
N SER A 50 17.04 -21.52 -5.94
CA SER A 50 18.04 -20.61 -6.49
C SER A 50 17.45 -19.22 -6.79
N ILE A 51 17.42 -18.35 -5.78
CA ILE A 51 17.00 -16.95 -5.90
C ILE A 51 18.07 -15.99 -5.43
N ASN A 52 18.25 -14.90 -6.18
CA ASN A 52 19.17 -13.82 -5.83
C ASN A 52 18.44 -12.76 -5.01
N ILE A 53 18.98 -12.42 -3.85
CA ILE A 53 18.37 -11.52 -2.87
C ILE A 53 19.30 -10.32 -2.62
N GLN A 54 18.72 -9.13 -2.56
CA GLN A 54 19.38 -7.93 -2.05
C GLN A 54 18.57 -7.33 -0.91
N TYR A 55 19.25 -6.90 0.15
CA TYR A 55 18.61 -6.22 1.27
C TYR A 55 18.85 -4.71 1.18
N ILE A 56 17.85 -3.91 1.54
CA ILE A 56 17.97 -2.46 1.61
C ILE A 56 17.41 -1.93 2.93
N TYR A 57 18.21 -1.11 3.60
CA TYR A 57 17.82 -0.35 4.78
C TYR A 57 17.89 1.14 4.45
N ILE A 58 16.86 1.88 4.86
CA ILE A 58 16.75 3.32 4.64
C ILE A 58 16.66 3.99 6.01
N ASP A 59 17.76 4.64 6.41
CA ASP A 59 17.86 5.41 7.64
C ASP A 59 17.29 6.81 7.42
N HIS A 60 16.19 7.11 8.11
CA HIS A 60 15.56 8.43 8.11
C HIS A 60 16.26 9.44 9.04
N GLN A 61 17.28 9.00 9.79
CA GLN A 61 18.05 9.83 10.74
C GLN A 61 17.19 10.55 11.78
N TRP A 62 16.04 9.98 12.14
CA TRP A 62 15.18 10.50 13.21
C TRP A 62 15.78 10.36 14.61
N LYS A 63 16.85 9.57 14.74
CA LYS A 63 17.53 9.31 16.00
C LYS A 63 19.04 9.43 15.82
N LYS A 64 19.70 9.96 16.85
CA LYS A 64 21.17 10.02 16.92
C LYS A 64 21.79 8.61 16.94
N ASP A 65 21.08 7.63 17.49
CA ASP A 65 21.56 6.26 17.68
C ASP A 65 21.29 5.32 16.50
N SER A 66 20.82 5.84 15.35
CA SER A 66 20.55 5.01 14.16
C SER A 66 21.78 4.23 13.68
N LYS A 67 22.99 4.73 13.98
CA LYS A 67 24.27 4.07 13.69
C LYS A 67 24.38 2.68 14.30
N TYR A 68 23.89 2.49 15.53
CA TYR A 68 23.94 1.18 16.19
C TYR A 68 23.00 0.17 15.52
N GLN A 69 21.81 0.62 15.14
CA GLN A 69 20.85 -0.19 14.38
C GLN A 69 21.41 -0.61 13.02
N ILE A 70 22.10 0.32 12.33
CA ILE A 70 22.79 0.02 11.07
C ILE A 70 23.86 -1.06 11.29
N LYS A 71 24.75 -0.88 12.27
CA LYS A 71 25.80 -1.86 12.58
C LYS A 71 25.22 -3.24 12.91
N HIS A 72 24.17 -3.26 13.72
CA HIS A 72 23.44 -4.47 14.06
C HIS A 72 22.88 -5.19 12.82
N LEU A 73 22.22 -4.46 11.91
CA LEU A 73 21.69 -5.01 10.67
C LEU A 73 22.79 -5.53 9.74
N ILE A 74 23.89 -4.80 9.59
CA ILE A 74 25.04 -5.24 8.78
C ILE A 74 25.56 -6.57 9.31
N ASN A 75 25.82 -6.66 10.62
CA ASN A 75 26.37 -7.87 11.24
C ASN A 75 25.45 -9.08 11.02
N TYR A 76 24.14 -8.90 11.19
CA TYR A 76 23.17 -9.98 11.03
C TYR A 76 22.97 -10.42 9.56
N ILE A 77 23.00 -9.49 8.60
CA ILE A 77 22.81 -9.84 7.19
C ILE A 77 24.10 -10.42 6.58
N ASN A 78 25.27 -9.85 6.91
CA ASN A 78 26.55 -10.30 6.38
C ASN A 78 26.95 -11.68 6.92
N SER A 79 26.58 -12.03 8.16
CA SER A 79 26.84 -13.39 8.69
C SER A 79 26.16 -14.49 7.87
N ASN A 80 25.16 -14.14 7.07
CA ASN A 80 24.45 -15.03 6.17
C ASN A 80 24.86 -14.84 4.69
N GLN A 81 26.05 -14.30 4.42
CA GLN A 81 26.61 -14.08 3.08
C GLN A 81 25.71 -13.26 2.12
N ASN A 82 24.82 -12.44 2.67
CA ASN A 82 23.89 -11.63 1.90
C ASN A 82 24.35 -10.17 1.83
N LYS A 83 24.06 -9.51 0.71
CA LYS A 83 24.41 -8.09 0.52
C LYS A 83 23.32 -7.16 1.06
N ILE A 84 23.72 -6.21 1.89
CA ILE A 84 22.87 -5.11 2.38
C ILE A 84 23.31 -3.77 1.80
N PHE A 85 22.36 -2.96 1.35
CA PHE A 85 22.56 -1.57 0.93
C PHE A 85 21.93 -0.63 1.95
N ILE A 86 22.68 0.39 2.35
CA ILE A 86 22.24 1.37 3.34
C ILE A 86 22.15 2.74 2.68
N TYR A 87 21.00 3.38 2.83
CA TYR A 87 20.78 4.76 2.41
C TYR A 87 20.47 5.60 3.63
N GLN A 88 21.20 6.69 3.82
CA GLN A 88 20.91 7.65 4.89
C GLN A 88 20.32 8.93 4.27
N ILE A 89 19.15 9.33 4.75
CA ILE A 89 18.47 10.53 4.25
C ILE A 89 19.02 11.73 5.02
N LYS A 90 19.71 12.63 4.33
CA LYS A 90 20.35 13.81 4.96
C LYS A 90 19.34 14.84 5.48
N LYS A 91 18.14 14.88 4.91
CA LYS A 91 17.08 15.82 5.31
C LYS A 91 16.22 15.18 6.40
N ILE A 92 16.16 15.82 7.57
CA ILE A 92 15.21 15.45 8.62
C ILE A 92 13.81 15.63 8.03
N THR A 93 13.05 14.55 8.00
CA THR A 93 11.66 14.55 7.52
C THR A 93 10.76 14.82 8.72
N PHE A 94 9.83 15.76 8.58
CA PHE A 94 8.99 16.20 9.71
C PHE A 94 7.73 15.36 9.85
N SER A 95 7.34 14.61 8.81
CA SER A 95 6.15 13.75 8.84
C SER A 95 6.40 12.32 8.38
N GLU A 96 5.62 11.38 8.93
CA GLU A 96 5.62 9.97 8.51
C GLU A 96 5.26 9.80 7.02
N LEU A 97 4.41 10.70 6.50
CA LEU A 97 3.98 10.67 5.10
C LEU A 97 5.12 11.04 4.14
N GLU A 98 5.87 12.11 4.43
CA GLU A 98 7.06 12.51 3.67
C GLU A 98 8.16 11.44 3.74
N ALA A 99 8.44 10.93 4.94
CA ALA A 99 9.40 9.84 5.13
C ALA A 99 9.01 8.61 4.29
N ARG A 100 7.72 8.25 4.30
CA ARG A 100 7.20 7.16 3.48
C ARG A 100 7.37 7.43 1.98
N GLN A 101 7.11 8.64 1.50
CA GLN A 101 7.29 9.01 0.09
C GLN A 101 8.76 8.88 -0.34
N ILE A 102 9.68 9.49 0.42
CA ILE A 102 11.12 9.43 0.13
C ILE A 102 11.61 7.98 0.16
N ARG A 103 11.15 7.18 1.12
CA ARG A 103 11.48 5.75 1.20
C ARG A 103 11.11 5.02 -0.09
N TYR A 104 9.89 5.19 -0.59
CA TYR A 104 9.49 4.55 -1.86
C TYR A 104 10.27 5.08 -3.06
N GLN A 105 10.61 6.37 -3.11
CA GLN A 105 11.45 6.92 -4.17
C GLN A 105 12.84 6.28 -4.18
N ILE A 106 13.47 6.12 -3.02
CA ILE A 106 14.78 5.46 -2.89
C ILE A 106 14.67 3.99 -3.32
N LEU A 107 13.64 3.27 -2.86
CA LEU A 107 13.39 1.88 -3.23
C LEU A 107 13.25 1.72 -4.75
N ILE A 108 12.46 2.57 -5.40
CA ILE A 108 12.24 2.54 -6.85
C ILE A 108 13.54 2.86 -7.60
N LYS A 109 14.27 3.93 -7.21
CA LYS A 109 15.54 4.31 -7.84
C LYS A 109 16.59 3.20 -7.72
N HIS A 110 16.72 2.59 -6.54
CA HIS A 110 17.64 1.48 -6.32
C HIS A 110 17.25 0.25 -7.16
N ALA A 111 15.96 -0.08 -7.20
CA ALA A 111 15.48 -1.21 -7.99
C ALA A 111 15.72 -1.03 -9.49
N LEU A 112 15.46 0.17 -10.04
CA LEU A 112 15.75 0.48 -11.45
C LEU A 112 17.24 0.36 -11.77
N LYS A 113 18.10 0.95 -10.95
CA LYS A 113 19.56 0.91 -11.14
C LYS A 113 20.11 -0.52 -11.17
N ASN A 114 19.52 -1.42 -10.38
CA ASN A 114 19.97 -2.82 -10.25
C ASN A 114 19.13 -3.81 -11.07
N LYS A 115 18.28 -3.34 -12.00
CA LYS A 115 17.39 -4.17 -12.85
C LYS A 115 16.49 -5.12 -12.04
N ILE A 116 16.03 -4.67 -10.87
CA ILE A 116 15.13 -5.40 -9.98
C ILE A 116 13.69 -5.02 -10.29
N ASN A 117 12.83 -6.01 -10.51
CA ASN A 117 11.39 -5.80 -10.75
C ASN A 117 10.48 -6.14 -9.55
N LYS A 118 11.02 -6.74 -8.48
CA LYS A 118 10.25 -7.17 -7.30
C LYS A 118 10.87 -6.63 -6.02
N ILE A 119 10.06 -5.92 -5.25
CA ILE A 119 10.40 -5.41 -3.92
C ILE A 119 9.50 -6.09 -2.89
N LEU A 120 10.07 -6.59 -1.81
CA LEU A 120 9.36 -7.24 -0.71
C LEU A 120 9.42 -6.36 0.53
N THR A 121 8.30 -6.30 1.26
CA THR A 121 8.22 -5.66 2.58
C THR A 121 7.53 -6.57 3.57
N ALA A 122 7.87 -6.41 4.85
CA ALA A 122 7.38 -7.26 5.92
C ALA A 122 6.02 -6.84 6.51
N HIS A 123 5.15 -6.20 5.73
CA HIS A 123 3.84 -5.79 6.23
C HIS A 123 2.96 -7.01 6.54
N THR A 124 2.25 -6.93 7.65
CA THR A 124 1.53 -8.04 8.30
C THR A 124 0.01 -7.89 8.22
N GLN A 125 -0.73 -8.90 8.69
CA GLN A 125 -2.18 -8.79 8.86
C GLN A 125 -2.55 -7.65 9.82
N THR A 126 -1.79 -7.50 10.91
CA THR A 126 -2.03 -6.46 11.91
C THR A 126 -1.85 -5.06 11.29
N ASP A 127 -0.88 -4.89 10.39
CA ASP A 127 -0.71 -3.63 9.66
C ASP A 127 -1.90 -3.28 8.76
N GLN A 128 -2.59 -4.29 8.21
CA GLN A 128 -3.81 -4.05 7.42
C GLN A 128 -4.92 -3.49 8.30
N ILE A 129 -5.11 -4.06 9.49
CA ILE A 129 -6.12 -3.62 10.46
C ILE A 129 -5.83 -2.19 10.92
N GLU A 130 -4.58 -1.90 11.29
CA GLU A 130 -4.16 -0.54 11.68
C GLU A 130 -4.39 0.46 10.56
N THR A 131 -3.95 0.13 9.33
CA THR A 131 -4.16 1.01 8.17
C THR A 131 -5.65 1.23 7.92
N PHE A 132 -6.46 0.17 8.00
CA PHE A 132 -7.90 0.26 7.83
C PHE A 132 -8.54 1.20 8.87
N LEU A 133 -8.24 1.04 10.15
CA LEU A 133 -8.79 1.88 11.22
C LEU A 133 -8.37 3.34 11.10
N GLN A 134 -7.09 3.61 10.78
CA GLN A 134 -6.63 4.98 10.51
C GLN A 134 -7.41 5.63 9.37
N GLN A 135 -7.62 4.88 8.30
CA GLN A 135 -8.32 5.34 7.11
C GLN A 135 -9.83 5.49 7.35
N LEU A 136 -10.42 4.65 8.21
CA LEU A 136 -11.80 4.77 8.66
C LEU A 136 -12.01 6.06 9.48
N ILE A 137 -11.16 6.29 10.49
CA ILE A 137 -11.23 7.47 11.38
C ILE A 137 -11.06 8.77 10.59
N ARG A 138 -10.24 8.75 9.52
CA ARG A 138 -10.06 9.90 8.61
C ARG A 138 -11.23 10.11 7.63
N GLY A 139 -12.26 9.25 7.65
CA GLY A 139 -13.38 9.33 6.72
C GLY A 139 -12.99 9.08 5.26
N SER A 140 -12.03 8.17 5.03
CA SER A 140 -11.59 7.81 3.69
C SER A 140 -12.53 6.82 2.99
N THR A 141 -12.40 6.70 1.67
CA THR A 141 -13.20 5.77 0.86
C THR A 141 -12.78 4.31 1.08
N ILE A 142 -13.62 3.38 0.61
CA ILE A 142 -13.31 1.95 0.62
C ILE A 142 -12.00 1.61 -0.13
N ASP A 143 -11.62 2.42 -1.13
CA ASP A 143 -10.31 2.32 -1.80
C ASP A 143 -9.16 2.61 -0.84
N GLY A 144 -9.29 3.66 -0.04
CA GLY A 144 -8.31 4.04 0.97
C GLY A 144 -8.20 3.00 2.08
N SER A 145 -9.33 2.50 2.56
CA SER A 145 -9.40 1.57 3.69
C SER A 145 -8.95 0.14 3.33
N THR A 146 -9.11 -0.28 2.07
CA THR A 146 -8.66 -1.59 1.57
C THR A 146 -7.29 -1.56 0.85
N SER A 147 -6.54 -0.46 0.98
CA SER A 147 -5.35 -0.16 0.17
C SER A 147 -4.11 -1.01 0.45
N LEU A 148 -3.98 -1.59 1.64
CA LEU A 148 -2.79 -2.39 2.01
C LEU A 148 -2.93 -3.83 1.50
N THR A 149 -2.66 -4.05 0.22
CA THR A 149 -2.84 -5.35 -0.46
C THR A 149 -1.55 -6.19 -0.55
N PHE A 150 -1.67 -7.49 -0.86
CA PHE A 150 -0.51 -8.36 -1.12
C PHE A 150 0.43 -7.82 -2.21
N TYR A 151 -0.15 -7.29 -3.30
CA TYR A 151 0.55 -6.80 -4.49
C TYR A 151 0.18 -5.35 -4.73
N ARG A 152 1.18 -4.53 -5.06
CA ARG A 152 1.00 -3.16 -5.54
C ARG A 152 2.02 -2.86 -6.65
N LYS A 153 1.53 -2.41 -7.80
CA LYS A 153 2.38 -1.85 -8.86
C LYS A 153 2.93 -0.48 -8.40
N LEU A 154 4.25 -0.29 -8.46
CA LEU A 154 4.91 0.97 -8.11
C LEU A 154 5.15 1.84 -9.34
N ASN A 155 5.58 1.24 -10.45
CA ASN A 155 5.68 1.85 -11.77
C ASN A 155 5.48 0.77 -12.86
N LYS A 156 5.79 1.07 -14.14
CA LYS A 156 5.60 0.12 -15.25
C LYS A 156 6.33 -1.21 -15.02
N ASP A 157 7.53 -1.17 -14.44
CA ASP A 157 8.46 -2.30 -14.39
C ASP A 157 8.63 -2.92 -12.99
N ILE A 158 8.27 -2.19 -11.93
CA ILE A 158 8.53 -2.55 -10.54
C ILE A 158 7.21 -2.75 -9.79
N ALA A 159 7.15 -3.87 -9.08
CA ALA A 159 6.07 -4.21 -8.17
C ALA A 159 6.56 -4.45 -6.74
N LEU A 160 5.68 -4.13 -5.79
CA LEU A 160 5.85 -4.35 -4.37
C LEU A 160 4.96 -5.52 -3.91
N TYR A 161 5.56 -6.44 -3.15
CA TYR A 161 4.91 -7.60 -2.57
C TYR A 161 5.02 -7.60 -1.04
N ARG A 162 4.00 -8.16 -0.40
CA ARG A 162 3.89 -8.28 1.06
C ARG A 162 3.60 -9.74 1.43
N PRO A 163 4.61 -10.61 1.45
CA PRO A 163 4.38 -12.05 1.67
C PRO A 163 3.85 -12.36 3.08
N LEU A 164 4.08 -11.49 4.07
CA LEU A 164 3.60 -11.68 5.45
C LEU A 164 2.19 -11.11 5.69
N ILE A 165 1.49 -10.62 4.67
CA ILE A 165 0.25 -9.84 4.81
C ILE A 165 -0.92 -10.61 5.44
N ARG A 166 -0.83 -11.94 5.54
CA ARG A 166 -1.82 -12.81 6.17
C ARG A 166 -1.33 -13.44 7.49
N ILE A 167 -0.19 -12.99 7.99
CA ILE A 167 0.42 -13.49 9.23
C ILE A 167 0.18 -12.45 10.31
N LYS A 168 -0.25 -12.87 11.49
CA LYS A 168 -0.51 -11.95 12.61
C LYS A 168 0.79 -11.58 13.30
N ARG A 169 0.76 -10.47 14.05
CA ARG A 169 1.91 -10.03 14.84
C ARG A 169 2.32 -11.04 15.92
N ILE A 170 1.35 -11.70 16.58
CA ILE A 170 1.62 -12.71 17.61
C ILE A 170 2.42 -13.90 17.04
N ASP A 171 2.11 -14.28 15.81
CA ASP A 171 2.74 -15.37 15.07
C ASP A 171 4.20 -15.03 14.72
N ILE A 172 4.41 -13.79 14.28
CA ILE A 172 5.74 -13.23 14.03
C ILE A 172 6.56 -13.17 15.32
N HIS A 173 5.95 -12.73 16.42
CA HIS A 173 6.64 -12.67 17.71
C HIS A 173 7.09 -14.06 18.17
N TRP A 174 6.19 -15.05 18.11
CA TRP A 174 6.52 -16.45 18.39
C TRP A 174 7.65 -16.95 17.49
N PHE A 175 7.61 -16.64 16.19
CA PHE A 175 8.64 -17.04 15.23
C PHE A 175 10.00 -16.43 15.56
N CYS A 176 10.06 -15.13 15.87
CA CYS A 176 11.27 -14.46 16.32
C CYS A 176 11.88 -15.16 17.54
N ARG A 177 11.07 -15.49 18.54
CA ARG A 177 11.52 -16.20 19.75
C ARG A 177 12.02 -17.61 19.43
N LYS A 178 11.28 -18.36 18.60
CA LYS A 178 11.61 -19.75 18.24
C LYS A 178 12.96 -19.86 17.53
N PHE A 179 13.33 -18.86 16.73
CA PHE A 179 14.60 -18.82 15.99
C PHE A 179 15.64 -17.87 16.59
N CYS A 180 15.42 -17.37 17.81
CA CYS A 180 16.32 -16.44 18.51
C CYS A 180 16.75 -15.26 17.62
N LEU A 181 15.81 -14.69 16.86
CA LEU A 181 16.12 -13.59 15.94
C LEU A 181 16.52 -12.33 16.73
N PRO A 182 17.60 -11.63 16.33
CA PRO A 182 18.12 -10.49 17.08
C PRO A 182 17.28 -9.24 16.78
N VAL A 183 16.08 -9.15 17.34
CA VAL A 183 15.15 -8.05 17.07
C VAL A 183 15.67 -6.73 17.65
N TRP A 184 15.79 -5.70 16.81
CA TRP A 184 16.11 -4.35 17.28
C TRP A 184 14.90 -3.74 17.97
N SER A 185 15.02 -3.45 19.27
CA SER A 185 13.96 -2.79 20.04
C SER A 185 13.94 -1.29 19.76
N ASP A 186 12.90 -0.83 19.06
CA ASP A 186 12.73 0.58 18.76
C ASP A 186 11.83 1.25 19.81
N ILE A 187 12.42 2.14 20.62
CA ILE A 187 11.73 2.93 21.65
C ILE A 187 10.53 3.73 21.10
N THR A 188 10.54 4.09 19.81
CA THR A 188 9.45 4.88 19.20
C THR A 188 8.16 4.10 19.08
N ASN A 189 8.20 2.76 19.17
CA ASN A 189 6.99 1.93 19.26
C ASN A 189 6.16 2.24 20.52
N TYR A 190 6.76 2.86 21.52
CA TYR A 190 6.10 3.29 22.76
C TYR A 190 5.74 4.77 22.76
N ASN A 191 5.94 5.49 21.65
CA ASN A 191 5.52 6.88 21.53
C ASN A 191 4.05 6.97 21.09
N TYR A 192 3.17 7.28 22.04
CA TYR A 192 1.71 7.38 21.83
C TYR A 192 1.28 8.67 21.11
N LYS A 193 2.18 9.64 20.89
CA LYS A 193 1.91 10.78 19.98
C LYS A 193 1.74 10.30 18.53
N ILE A 194 2.26 9.12 18.19
CA ILE A 194 2.08 8.51 16.87
C ILE A 194 0.75 7.75 16.87
N ASN A 195 -0.22 8.22 16.08
CA ASN A 195 -1.58 7.64 16.00
C ASN A 195 -1.58 6.12 15.79
N ARG A 196 -0.61 5.60 15.03
CA ARG A 196 -0.47 4.15 14.78
C ARG A 196 -0.19 3.36 16.05
N ASN A 197 0.70 3.87 16.91
CA ASN A 197 1.03 3.23 18.18
C ASN A 197 -0.16 3.34 19.14
N LYS A 198 -0.84 4.48 19.18
CA LYS A 198 -2.06 4.67 19.98
C LYS A 198 -3.15 3.68 19.60
N LEU A 199 -3.41 3.48 18.30
CA LEU A 199 -4.36 2.48 17.83
C LEU A 199 -4.00 1.06 18.29
N ARG A 200 -2.71 0.70 18.15
CA ARG A 200 -2.20 -0.63 18.47
C ARG A 200 -2.23 -0.94 19.97
N ASN A 201 -1.82 0.02 20.79
CA ASN A 201 -1.57 -0.19 22.21
C ASN A 201 -2.77 0.19 23.09
N GLU A 202 -3.68 1.03 22.61
CA GLU A 202 -4.87 1.46 23.37
C GLU A 202 -6.16 0.98 22.70
N LEU A 203 -6.45 1.44 21.47
CA LEU A 203 -7.78 1.25 20.88
C LEU A 203 -8.11 -0.22 20.59
N ILE A 204 -7.20 -0.95 19.91
CA ILE A 204 -7.44 -2.35 19.57
C ILE A 204 -7.58 -3.21 20.84
N PRO A 205 -6.68 -3.11 21.84
CA PRO A 205 -6.84 -3.78 23.13
C PRO A 205 -8.14 -3.42 23.84
N TYR A 206 -8.51 -2.14 23.86
CA TYR A 206 -9.77 -1.68 24.45
C TYR A 206 -10.99 -2.32 23.80
N LEU A 207 -11.07 -2.32 22.47
CA LEU A 207 -12.15 -2.97 21.72
C LEU A 207 -12.17 -4.49 21.96
N SER A 208 -10.99 -5.10 22.05
CA SER A 208 -10.86 -6.53 22.33
C SER A 208 -11.35 -6.91 23.72
N HIS A 209 -11.08 -6.06 24.72
CA HIS A 209 -11.40 -6.34 26.12
C HIS A 209 -12.87 -6.05 26.44
N TYR A 210 -13.39 -4.90 25.99
CA TYR A 210 -14.71 -4.41 26.41
C TYR A 210 -15.85 -4.73 25.44
N TYR A 211 -15.56 -5.07 24.18
CA TYR A 211 -16.59 -5.34 23.19
C TYR A 211 -16.53 -6.78 22.69
N ILE A 212 -15.47 -7.16 21.97
CA ILE A 212 -15.38 -8.49 21.33
C ILE A 212 -13.92 -8.96 21.30
N SER A 213 -13.62 -10.07 21.97
CA SER A 213 -12.27 -10.65 22.06
C SER A 213 -11.60 -10.95 20.71
N ASN A 214 -12.39 -11.23 19.68
CA ASN A 214 -11.92 -11.53 18.33
C ASN A 214 -12.05 -10.35 17.35
N ILE A 215 -12.05 -9.10 17.84
CA ILE A 215 -12.27 -7.91 17.01
C ILE A 215 -11.31 -7.83 15.81
N GLU A 216 -10.03 -8.17 15.97
CA GLU A 216 -9.06 -8.18 14.88
C GLU A 216 -9.44 -9.15 13.75
N LYS A 217 -9.98 -10.32 14.10
CA LYS A 217 -10.46 -11.32 13.12
C LYS A 217 -11.67 -10.79 12.35
N ASN A 218 -12.59 -10.13 13.05
CA ASN A 218 -13.78 -9.55 12.46
C ASN A 218 -13.44 -8.39 11.50
N ILE A 219 -12.58 -7.47 11.94
CA ILE A 219 -12.09 -6.38 11.08
C ILE A 219 -11.35 -6.94 9.86
N TYR A 220 -10.47 -7.92 10.06
CA TYR A 220 -9.76 -8.56 8.95
C TYR A 220 -10.74 -9.19 7.94
N SER A 221 -11.75 -9.93 8.42
CA SER A 221 -12.78 -10.51 7.56
C SER A 221 -13.55 -9.43 6.79
N PHE A 222 -13.89 -8.31 7.44
CA PHE A 222 -14.55 -7.18 6.80
C PHE A 222 -13.67 -6.58 5.69
N ILE A 223 -12.37 -6.39 5.95
CA ILE A 223 -11.41 -5.90 4.95
C ILE A 223 -11.35 -6.84 3.74
N GLN A 224 -11.31 -8.17 3.95
CA GLN A 224 -11.26 -9.13 2.84
C GLN A 224 -12.54 -9.09 1.99
N LYS A 225 -13.72 -9.04 2.61
CA LYS A 225 -15.01 -8.93 1.89
C LYS A 225 -15.09 -7.61 1.11
N SER A 226 -14.85 -6.49 1.79
CA SER A 226 -14.83 -5.15 1.21
C SER A 226 -13.88 -5.03 0.02
N LYS A 227 -12.74 -5.73 0.06
CA LYS A 227 -11.79 -5.74 -1.04
C LYS A 227 -12.38 -6.41 -2.29
N ILE A 228 -13.10 -7.52 -2.15
CA ILE A 228 -13.72 -8.23 -3.28
C ILE A 228 -14.73 -7.31 -3.97
N ASP A 229 -15.62 -6.70 -3.19
CA ASP A 229 -16.64 -5.77 -3.71
C ASP A 229 -15.98 -4.57 -4.38
N ASN A 230 -14.94 -4.02 -3.76
CA ASN A 230 -14.23 -2.86 -4.30
C ASN A 230 -13.50 -3.19 -5.62
N GLU A 231 -12.90 -4.37 -5.75
CA GLU A 231 -12.29 -4.80 -7.01
C GLU A 231 -13.32 -4.93 -8.13
N TYR A 232 -14.51 -5.47 -7.85
CA TYR A 232 -15.61 -5.52 -8.81
C TYR A 232 -16.04 -4.11 -9.26
N ILE A 233 -16.24 -3.20 -8.31
CA ILE A 233 -16.60 -1.81 -8.62
C ILE A 233 -15.51 -1.14 -9.47
N LYS A 234 -14.23 -1.31 -9.13
CA LYS A 234 -13.11 -0.75 -9.91
C LYS A 234 -13.08 -1.27 -11.34
N GLN A 235 -13.25 -2.58 -11.54
CA GLN A 235 -13.26 -3.17 -12.88
C GLN A 235 -14.39 -2.59 -13.72
N ASN A 236 -15.60 -2.48 -13.18
CA ASN A 236 -16.72 -1.86 -13.88
C ASN A 236 -16.53 -0.37 -14.12
N THR A 237 -15.91 0.35 -13.18
CA THR A 237 -15.55 1.76 -13.36
C THR A 237 -14.57 1.91 -14.54
N ILE A 238 -13.53 1.08 -14.62
CA ILE A 238 -12.55 1.14 -15.72
C ILE A 238 -13.23 0.82 -17.06
N LYS A 239 -14.07 -0.21 -17.13
CA LYS A 239 -14.83 -0.55 -18.34
C LYS A 239 -15.71 0.62 -18.79
N LEU A 240 -16.46 1.21 -17.87
CA LEU A 240 -17.32 2.36 -18.14
C LEU A 240 -16.50 3.57 -18.61
N TYR A 241 -15.38 3.87 -17.94
CA TYR A 241 -14.49 4.95 -18.33
C TYR A 241 -13.98 4.78 -19.77
N LEU A 242 -13.47 3.60 -20.12
CA LEU A 242 -12.95 3.33 -21.47
C LEU A 242 -14.05 3.43 -22.54
N PHE A 243 -15.26 2.95 -22.24
CA PHE A 243 -16.39 2.99 -23.18
C PHE A 243 -16.99 4.40 -23.33
N SER A 244 -16.95 5.21 -22.27
CA SER A 244 -17.53 6.55 -22.26
C SER A 244 -16.58 7.65 -22.74
N ARG A 245 -15.27 7.38 -22.83
CA ARG A 245 -14.25 8.37 -23.21
C ARG A 245 -14.27 8.67 -24.72
N HIS A 246 -14.22 9.96 -25.07
CA HIS A 246 -14.04 10.39 -26.45
C HIS A 246 -12.64 10.02 -26.97
N GLN A 247 -12.53 9.63 -28.24
CA GLN A 247 -11.28 9.11 -28.80
C GLN A 247 -10.19 10.18 -28.98
N LYS A 248 -10.58 11.41 -29.35
CA LYS A 248 -9.64 12.50 -29.69
C LYS A 248 -9.57 13.64 -28.67
N ASN A 249 -10.63 13.83 -27.89
CA ASN A 249 -10.80 15.01 -27.04
C ASN A 249 -10.84 14.57 -25.57
N ILE A 250 -10.49 15.48 -24.66
CA ILE A 250 -10.63 15.25 -23.22
C ILE A 250 -12.11 15.38 -22.85
N ALA A 251 -12.88 14.33 -23.17
CA ALA A 251 -14.33 14.32 -23.00
C ALA A 251 -14.89 12.96 -22.59
N LEU A 252 -16.03 12.98 -21.89
CA LEU A 252 -16.80 11.83 -21.43
C LEU A 252 -18.27 11.93 -21.85
N ASN A 253 -18.82 10.83 -22.34
CA ASN A 253 -20.23 10.72 -22.72
C ASN A 253 -21.12 10.63 -21.47
N ILE A 254 -21.91 11.67 -21.24
CA ILE A 254 -22.81 11.81 -20.09
C ILE A 254 -23.94 10.77 -20.15
N LYS A 255 -24.53 10.52 -21.32
CA LYS A 255 -25.66 9.59 -21.45
C LYS A 255 -25.27 8.17 -20.98
N LEU A 256 -24.04 7.75 -21.27
CA LEU A 256 -23.53 6.46 -20.82
C LEU A 256 -23.28 6.43 -19.31
N ILE A 257 -22.74 7.51 -18.74
CA ILE A 257 -22.47 7.61 -17.30
C ILE A 257 -23.76 7.72 -16.50
N LYS A 258 -24.71 8.56 -16.93
CA LYS A 258 -25.99 8.83 -16.24
C LYS A 258 -26.82 7.57 -16.03
N LYS A 259 -26.75 6.59 -16.95
CA LYS A 259 -27.44 5.29 -16.84
C LYS A 259 -26.91 4.37 -15.75
N GLN A 260 -25.77 4.69 -15.15
CA GLN A 260 -25.07 3.81 -14.21
C GLN A 260 -25.37 4.20 -12.77
N HIS A 261 -25.16 3.29 -11.82
CA HIS A 261 -25.31 3.59 -10.40
C HIS A 261 -24.37 4.74 -9.96
N LEU A 262 -24.80 5.56 -9.00
CA LEU A 262 -24.09 6.75 -8.51
C LEU A 262 -22.62 6.47 -8.16
N SER A 263 -22.34 5.30 -7.56
CA SER A 263 -20.97 4.86 -7.24
C SER A 263 -20.05 4.79 -8.48
N LEU A 264 -20.56 4.27 -9.60
CA LEU A 264 -19.80 4.23 -10.86
C LEU A 264 -19.68 5.61 -11.50
N GLN A 265 -20.71 6.45 -11.41
CA GLN A 265 -20.65 7.83 -11.91
C GLN A 265 -19.53 8.61 -11.23
N GLN A 266 -19.54 8.65 -9.89
CA GLN A 266 -18.55 9.34 -9.09
C GLN A 266 -17.13 8.83 -9.35
N ARG A 267 -16.94 7.51 -9.38
CA ARG A 267 -15.62 6.92 -9.62
C ARG A 267 -15.12 7.12 -11.04
N THR A 268 -16.00 7.09 -12.04
CA THR A 268 -15.63 7.32 -13.45
C THR A 268 -15.15 8.75 -13.66
N LEU A 269 -15.82 9.73 -13.04
CA LEU A 269 -15.35 11.11 -13.02
C LEU A 269 -13.98 11.21 -12.36
N GLN A 270 -13.79 10.59 -11.19
CA GLN A 270 -12.50 10.59 -10.51
C GLN A 270 -11.38 9.99 -11.37
N ILE A 271 -11.63 8.87 -12.06
CA ILE A 271 -10.67 8.26 -13.00
C ILE A 271 -10.38 9.20 -14.18
N PHE A 272 -11.38 9.87 -14.74
CA PHE A 272 -11.20 10.79 -15.86
C PHE A 272 -10.29 11.97 -15.51
N PHE A 273 -10.51 12.62 -14.36
CA PHE A 273 -9.65 13.72 -13.92
C PHE A 273 -8.25 13.22 -13.55
N TYR A 274 -8.15 12.06 -12.90
CA TYR A 274 -6.85 11.49 -12.54
C TYR A 274 -6.03 11.08 -13.77
N HIS A 275 -6.66 10.46 -14.77
CA HIS A 275 -5.97 10.04 -16.00
C HIS A 275 -5.42 11.22 -16.80
N ASN A 276 -6.19 12.31 -16.92
CA ASN A 276 -5.83 13.43 -17.79
C ASN A 276 -4.98 14.51 -17.08
N PHE A 277 -5.14 14.69 -15.76
CA PHE A 277 -4.50 15.79 -15.01
C PHE A 277 -3.70 15.31 -13.80
N ASN A 278 -3.62 14.00 -13.55
CA ASN A 278 -2.96 13.41 -12.38
C ASN A 278 -3.49 13.95 -11.04
N LYS A 279 -4.76 14.37 -11.00
CA LYS A 279 -5.44 14.96 -9.85
C LYS A 279 -6.86 14.43 -9.72
N LEU A 280 -7.33 14.30 -8.48
CA LEU A 280 -8.70 13.91 -8.14
C LEU A 280 -9.56 15.16 -7.93
N LEU A 281 -10.85 15.05 -8.22
CA LEU A 281 -11.82 16.09 -7.87
C LEU A 281 -11.99 16.16 -6.35
N ASN A 282 -12.08 17.37 -5.81
CA ASN A 282 -12.52 17.57 -4.44
C ASN A 282 -14.03 17.21 -4.31
N ARG A 283 -14.49 17.02 -3.06
CA ARG A 283 -15.87 16.57 -2.79
C ARG A 283 -16.91 17.54 -3.38
N ASP A 284 -16.70 18.84 -3.23
CA ASP A 284 -17.66 19.85 -3.68
C ASP A 284 -17.77 19.91 -5.21
N SER A 285 -16.65 19.87 -5.94
CA SER A 285 -16.68 19.86 -7.41
C SER A 285 -17.29 18.57 -7.93
N LEU A 286 -16.96 17.42 -7.33
CA LEU A 286 -17.57 16.15 -7.70
C LEU A 286 -19.09 16.18 -7.50
N PHE A 287 -19.56 16.69 -6.36
CA PHE A 287 -20.98 16.81 -6.06
C PHE A 287 -21.70 17.74 -7.04
N LYS A 288 -21.12 18.92 -7.34
CA LYS A 288 -21.66 19.85 -8.34
C LYS A 288 -21.80 19.19 -9.72
N ILE A 289 -20.77 18.50 -10.20
CA ILE A 289 -20.79 17.82 -11.51
C ILE A 289 -21.86 16.71 -11.52
N ILE A 290 -21.94 15.89 -10.48
CA ILE A 290 -22.92 14.81 -10.38
C ILE A 290 -24.35 15.34 -10.39
N ASN A 291 -24.63 16.41 -9.64
CA ASN A 291 -25.97 17.01 -9.62
C ASN A 291 -26.37 17.51 -11.01
N LEU A 292 -25.44 18.12 -11.75
CA LEU A 292 -25.69 18.54 -13.14
C LEU A 292 -25.95 17.35 -14.07
N ILE A 293 -25.19 16.25 -13.95
CA ILE A 293 -25.42 15.03 -14.74
C ILE A 293 -26.82 14.45 -14.49
N GLN A 294 -27.34 14.57 -13.26
CA GLN A 294 -28.63 14.01 -12.90
C GLN A 294 -29.82 14.82 -13.44
N GLN A 295 -29.67 16.12 -13.73
CA GLN A 295 -30.74 16.97 -14.26
C GLN A 295 -31.30 16.44 -15.59
N ASN A 296 -32.62 16.61 -15.80
CA ASN A 296 -33.32 16.12 -16.99
C ASN A 296 -32.92 16.84 -18.28
N GLN A 297 -32.66 18.15 -18.18
CA GLN A 297 -32.07 18.96 -19.25
C GLN A 297 -30.83 19.66 -18.69
N ILE A 298 -29.69 19.49 -19.36
CA ILE A 298 -28.43 20.11 -18.99
C ILE A 298 -28.20 21.28 -19.96
N TYR A 299 -28.50 22.48 -19.50
CA TYR A 299 -28.01 23.69 -20.16
C TYR A 299 -26.48 23.70 -20.15
N THR A 300 -25.86 24.30 -21.15
CA THR A 300 -24.39 24.38 -21.24
C THR A 300 -23.84 25.08 -20.00
N ASN A 301 -23.27 24.30 -19.09
CA ASN A 301 -22.77 24.75 -17.82
C ASN A 301 -21.24 24.74 -17.82
N LYS A 302 -20.66 25.78 -17.20
CA LYS A 302 -19.22 25.92 -17.03
C LYS A 302 -18.88 25.89 -15.55
N ILE A 303 -18.09 24.91 -15.14
CA ILE A 303 -17.54 24.83 -13.77
C ILE A 303 -16.05 25.14 -13.84
N LYS A 304 -15.61 26.12 -13.06
CA LYS A 304 -14.18 26.35 -12.84
C LYS A 304 -13.64 25.31 -11.86
N TRP A 305 -12.58 24.62 -12.25
CA TRP A 305 -11.84 23.70 -11.39
C TRP A 305 -10.36 23.98 -11.54
N GLU A 306 -9.75 24.55 -10.50
CA GLU A 306 -8.40 25.12 -10.56
C GLU A 306 -8.26 26.14 -11.71
N HIS A 307 -7.33 25.89 -12.63
CA HIS A 307 -7.06 26.69 -13.84
C HIS A 307 -7.82 26.19 -15.07
N LEU A 308 -8.66 25.16 -14.92
CA LEU A 308 -9.40 24.51 -16.00
C LEU A 308 -10.87 24.87 -15.96
N THR A 309 -11.50 24.85 -17.14
CA THR A 309 -12.95 25.02 -17.29
C THR A 309 -13.58 23.71 -17.74
N ILE A 310 -14.44 23.16 -16.90
CA ILE A 310 -15.23 21.96 -17.19
C ILE A 310 -16.52 22.41 -17.85
N ASN A 311 -16.68 22.06 -19.12
CA ASN A 311 -17.90 22.30 -19.88
C ASN A 311 -18.78 21.06 -19.83
N ILE A 312 -20.07 21.25 -19.56
CA ILE A 312 -21.05 20.17 -19.46
C ILE A 312 -22.25 20.55 -20.33
N ASN A 313 -22.63 19.68 -21.27
CA ASN A 313 -23.86 19.81 -22.06
C ASN A 313 -24.68 18.51 -21.98
N ASN A 314 -25.72 18.35 -22.81
CA ASN A 314 -26.57 17.16 -22.78
C ASN A 314 -25.87 15.83 -23.16
N TYR A 315 -24.68 15.89 -23.75
CA TYR A 315 -23.99 14.72 -24.31
C TYR A 315 -22.62 14.49 -23.71
N TRP A 316 -21.88 15.55 -23.39
CA TRP A 316 -20.46 15.50 -23.07
C TRP A 316 -20.12 16.34 -21.84
N ILE A 317 -19.26 15.79 -20.99
CA ILE A 317 -18.37 16.55 -20.11
C ILE A 317 -17.07 16.68 -20.87
N TYR A 318 -16.56 17.89 -21.06
CA TYR A 318 -15.30 18.10 -21.75
C TYR A 318 -14.51 19.27 -21.17
N ILE A 319 -13.21 19.22 -21.35
CA ILE A 319 -12.28 20.26 -20.88
C ILE A 319 -11.56 20.80 -22.13
N ASN A 320 -11.55 22.12 -22.24
CA ASN A 320 -10.87 22.84 -23.32
C ASN A 320 -9.38 23.00 -23.03
#